data_AF-A0AA41HA72-F1
#
_entry.id   AF-A0AA41HA72-F1
#
_cell.length_a   1.000
_cell.length_b   1.000
_cell.length_c   1.000
_cell.angle_alpha   90.00
_cell.angle_beta   90.00
_cell.angle_gamma   90.00
#
_symmetry.space_group_name_H-M   'P 1'
#
loop_
_entity.id
_entity.type
_entity.pdbx_description
1 polymer ?
#
loop_
_entity_poly.entity_id
_entity_poly.type
_entity_poly.pdbx_seq_one_letter_code
_entity_poly.pdbx_strand_id
1 'polypeptide(L)'
;MQKPVIRYLHLTPDSDLPALEGLSHFKAVVVVEADVAEMTMWETSRWLVESGCALALVWGKECEAWREAIEDASLEAVNYEDVPDEQLLITTAHEDEELSEAFWYARHRAAHPAHELRETLILHLADTPRREELEAEYRDA
;
A
#
# COMPACT_ATOMS: atom_id res chain seq x y z
N MET A 1 -2.55 -2.84 -24.68
CA MET A 1 -2.51 -2.52 -23.25
C MET A 1 -1.37 -3.32 -22.64
N GLN A 2 -0.42 -2.67 -21.97
CA GLN A 2 0.64 -3.38 -21.25
C GLN A 2 0.02 -4.11 -20.04
N LYS A 3 0.55 -5.28 -19.67
CA LYS A 3 0.09 -5.98 -18.46
C LYS A 3 0.51 -5.17 -17.23
N PRO A 4 -0.34 -5.07 -16.19
CA PRO A 4 0.04 -4.48 -14.91
C PRO A 4 1.28 -5.21 -14.37
N VAL A 5 2.25 -4.45 -13.88
CA VAL A 5 3.43 -5.02 -13.23
C VAL A 5 3.14 -5.14 -11.74
N ILE A 6 3.30 -6.36 -11.23
CA ILE A 6 3.13 -6.67 -9.81
C ILE A 6 4.53 -6.80 -9.22
N ARG A 7 4.77 -6.13 -8.11
CA ARG A 7 5.97 -6.27 -7.30
C ARG A 7 5.58 -6.74 -5.91
N TYR A 8 6.36 -7.64 -5.36
CA TYR A 8 6.18 -8.11 -3.99
C TYR A 8 7.37 -7.68 -3.14
N LEU A 9 7.05 -7.05 -2.01
CA LEU A 9 8.02 -6.76 -0.96
C LEU A 9 7.51 -7.36 0.36
N HIS A 10 8.34 -8.18 0.98
CA HIS A 10 8.10 -8.69 2.32
C HIS A 10 8.96 -7.93 3.31
N LEU A 11 8.35 -7.52 4.41
CA LEU A 11 9.03 -6.94 5.56
C LEU A 11 8.53 -7.64 6.83
N THR A 12 9.45 -7.92 7.74
CA THR A 12 9.11 -8.17 9.15
C THR A 12 9.03 -6.84 9.89
N PRO A 13 8.45 -6.77 11.10
CA PRO A 13 8.44 -5.54 11.90
C PRO A 13 9.82 -4.93 12.18
N ASP A 14 10.88 -5.74 12.13
CA ASP A 14 12.27 -5.33 12.37
C ASP A 14 13.07 -5.09 11.06
N SER A 15 12.42 -5.18 9.90
CA SER A 15 13.12 -5.03 8.62
C SER A 15 13.47 -3.57 8.33
N ASP A 16 14.67 -3.35 7.77
CA ASP A 16 15.02 -2.07 7.18
C ASP A 16 14.11 -1.77 5.98
N LEU A 17 13.75 -0.49 5.80
CA LEU A 17 12.91 -0.03 4.69
C LEU A 17 13.77 0.22 3.44
N PRO A 18 13.60 -0.56 2.35
CA PRO A 18 14.43 -0.43 1.16
C PRO A 18 13.96 0.73 0.26
N ALA A 19 14.84 1.22 -0.59
CA ALA A 19 14.43 2.11 -1.68
C ALA A 19 13.53 1.37 -2.69
N LEU A 20 12.40 1.97 -3.07
CA LEU A 20 11.47 1.42 -4.06
C LEU A 20 11.84 1.83 -5.49
N GLU A 21 13.04 1.46 -5.94
CA GLU A 21 13.56 1.89 -7.23
C GLU A 21 12.67 1.47 -8.42
N GLY A 22 12.40 2.44 -9.29
CA GLY A 22 11.62 2.25 -10.50
C GLY A 22 10.11 2.13 -10.28
N LEU A 23 9.61 2.46 -9.08
CA LEU A 23 8.21 2.76 -8.83
C LEU A 23 7.98 4.29 -8.92
N SER A 24 6.87 4.69 -9.54
CA SER A 24 6.43 6.07 -9.62
C SER A 24 4.91 6.10 -9.70
N HIS A 25 4.23 6.88 -8.85
CA HIS A 25 2.76 6.96 -8.79
C HIS A 25 2.12 5.56 -8.82
N PHE A 26 2.54 4.73 -7.89
CA PHE A 26 2.13 3.33 -7.83
C PHE A 26 0.98 3.13 -6.86
N LYS A 27 0.30 1.99 -7.01
CA LYS A 27 -0.67 1.50 -6.04
C LYS A 27 0.02 0.53 -5.07
N ALA A 28 -0.18 0.71 -3.77
CA ALA A 28 0.20 -0.26 -2.76
C ALA A 28 -1.02 -1.05 -2.28
N VAL A 29 -0.88 -2.36 -2.18
CA VAL A 29 -1.73 -3.20 -1.34
C VAL A 29 -0.90 -3.61 -0.13
N VAL A 30 -1.22 -3.04 1.02
CA VAL A 30 -0.55 -3.26 2.30
C VAL A 30 -1.27 -4.40 3.02
N VAL A 31 -0.64 -5.56 3.04
CA VAL A 31 -1.14 -6.79 3.65
C VAL A 31 -0.43 -6.95 5.01
N VAL A 32 -1.17 -6.76 6.10
CA VAL A 32 -0.63 -6.77 7.46
C VAL A 32 -1.07 -8.04 8.20
N GLU A 33 -0.13 -8.94 8.46
CA GLU A 33 -0.37 -10.19 9.19
C GLU A 33 0.45 -10.27 10.50
N ALA A 34 1.52 -9.50 10.61
CA ALA A 34 2.30 -9.35 11.85
C ALA A 34 1.72 -8.27 12.78
N ASP A 35 2.01 -8.40 14.08
CA ASP A 35 1.80 -7.30 15.03
C ASP A 35 2.94 -6.30 14.85
N VAL A 36 2.61 -5.05 14.51
CA VAL A 36 3.59 -4.00 14.21
C VAL A 36 3.49 -2.90 15.24
N ALA A 37 4.62 -2.51 15.83
CA ALA A 37 4.64 -1.40 16.79
C ALA A 37 4.22 -0.09 16.10
N GLU A 38 3.51 0.77 16.83
CA GLU A 38 3.02 2.07 16.33
C GLU A 38 4.13 2.91 15.68
N MET A 39 5.33 2.94 16.28
CA MET A 39 6.46 3.67 15.72
C MET A 39 6.89 3.13 14.34
N THR A 40 6.95 1.81 14.19
CA THR A 40 7.27 1.15 12.91
C THR A 40 6.16 1.37 11.87
N MET A 41 4.89 1.38 12.29
CA MET A 41 3.75 1.70 11.45
C MET A 41 3.88 3.12 10.87
N TRP A 42 4.21 4.10 11.71
CA TRP A 42 4.46 5.48 11.30
C TRP A 42 5.63 5.61 10.34
N GLU A 43 6.76 4.98 10.65
CA GLU A 43 7.96 5.00 9.79
C GLU A 43 7.67 4.39 8.41
N THR A 44 6.97 3.25 8.39
CA THR A 44 6.56 2.58 7.15
C THR A 44 5.58 3.44 6.34
N SER A 45 4.64 4.11 7.01
CA SER A 45 3.66 4.99 6.36
C SER A 45 4.33 6.18 5.70
N ARG A 46 5.24 6.88 6.40
CA ARG A 46 6.04 7.97 5.82
C ARG A 46 6.90 7.49 4.65
N TRP A 47 7.58 6.36 4.81
CA TRP A 47 8.37 5.77 3.74
C TRP A 47 7.55 5.45 2.50
N LEU A 48 6.31 4.97 2.67
CA LEU A 48 5.43 4.65 1.54
C LEU A 48 5.01 5.93 0.78
N VAL A 49 4.68 7.00 1.51
CA VAL A 49 4.38 8.34 0.96
C VAL A 49 5.59 8.89 0.20
N GLU A 50 6.75 8.93 0.86
CA GLU A 50 8.01 9.44 0.29
C GLU A 50 8.46 8.66 -0.95
N SER A 51 8.12 7.37 -1.02
CA SER A 51 8.40 6.52 -2.17
C SER A 51 7.51 6.81 -3.39
N GLY A 52 6.51 7.69 -3.27
CA GLY A 52 5.61 8.06 -4.37
C GLY A 52 4.40 7.14 -4.53
N CYS A 53 3.91 6.56 -3.44
CA CYS A 53 2.62 5.88 -3.42
C CYS A 53 1.50 6.90 -3.72
N ALA A 54 0.62 6.58 -4.66
CA ALA A 54 -0.53 7.44 -5.01
C ALA A 54 -1.86 6.82 -4.55
N LEU A 55 -1.89 5.52 -4.29
CA LEU A 55 -3.05 4.85 -3.74
C LEU A 55 -2.60 3.71 -2.83
N ALA A 56 -2.98 3.73 -1.56
CA ALA A 56 -2.74 2.66 -0.62
C ALA A 56 -4.07 2.00 -0.22
N LEU A 57 -4.13 0.68 -0.39
CA LEU A 57 -5.20 -0.15 0.13
C LEU A 57 -4.63 -1.00 1.26
N VAL A 58 -5.28 -1.01 2.42
CA VAL A 58 -4.81 -1.75 3.58
C VAL A 58 -5.77 -2.88 3.91
N TRP A 59 -5.21 -4.06 4.16
CA TRP A 59 -5.95 -5.24 4.59
C TRP A 59 -5.21 -5.95 5.74
N GLY A 60 -5.96 -6.57 6.64
CA GLY A 60 -5.44 -7.39 7.72
C GLY A 60 -5.43 -6.66 9.08
N LYS A 61 -4.46 -6.99 9.92
CA LYS A 61 -4.37 -6.49 11.30
C LYS A 61 -4.31 -4.96 11.32
N GLU A 62 -5.17 -4.36 12.14
CA GLU A 62 -5.19 -2.92 12.41
C GLU A 62 -5.25 -2.07 11.14
N CYS A 63 -5.90 -2.57 10.08
CA CYS A 63 -5.85 -1.92 8.76
C CYS A 63 -6.44 -0.50 8.75
N GLU A 64 -7.44 -0.21 9.58
CA GLU A 64 -7.94 1.16 9.79
C GLU A 64 -6.88 2.07 10.42
N ALA A 65 -6.14 1.61 11.43
CA ALA A 65 -5.06 2.39 12.04
C ALA A 65 -3.92 2.66 11.05
N TRP A 66 -3.58 1.65 10.23
CA TRP A 66 -2.63 1.82 9.12
C TRP A 66 -3.13 2.82 8.07
N ARG A 67 -4.42 2.77 7.71
CA ARG A 67 -5.03 3.74 6.78
C ARG A 67 -4.88 5.15 7.32
N GLU A 68 -5.25 5.38 8.58
CA GLU A 68 -5.11 6.67 9.26
C GLU A 68 -3.65 7.14 9.33
N ALA A 69 -2.71 6.24 9.66
CA ALA A 69 -1.28 6.57 9.69
C ALA A 69 -0.72 6.99 8.32
N ILE A 70 -1.18 6.35 7.23
CA ILE A 70 -0.80 6.72 5.86
C ILE A 70 -1.44 8.06 5.45
N GLU A 71 -2.70 8.31 5.82
CA GLU A 71 -3.38 9.60 5.59
C GLU A 71 -2.63 10.74 6.29
N ASP A 72 -2.33 10.57 7.57
CA ASP A 72 -1.62 11.59 8.34
C ASP A 72 -0.20 11.82 7.82
N ALA A 73 0.53 10.76 7.47
CA ALA A 73 1.85 10.89 6.84
C ALA A 73 1.79 11.63 5.49
N SER A 74 0.73 11.40 4.71
CA SER A 74 0.50 12.11 3.45
C SER A 74 0.23 13.60 3.67
N LEU A 75 -0.56 13.95 4.70
CA LEU A 75 -0.83 15.35 5.05
C LEU A 75 0.40 16.04 5.64
N GLU A 76 1.18 15.34 6.46
CA GLU A 76 2.44 15.84 7.01
C GLU A 76 3.42 16.22 5.88
N ALA A 77 3.53 15.39 4.83
CA ALA A 77 4.46 15.62 3.71
C ALA A 77 4.19 16.93 2.94
N VAL A 78 2.97 17.45 3.00
CA VAL A 78 2.53 18.70 2.35
C VAL A 78 2.25 19.82 3.36
N ASN A 79 2.70 19.66 4.61
CA ASN A 79 2.46 20.60 5.71
C ASN A 79 0.96 20.93 5.93
N TYR A 80 0.08 19.96 5.70
CA TYR A 80 -1.37 20.08 5.87
C TYR A 80 -2.00 21.20 5.01
N GLU A 81 -1.36 21.59 3.91
CA GLU A 81 -1.93 22.50 2.92
C GLU A 81 -2.94 21.80 2.00
N ASP A 82 -3.69 22.58 1.21
CA ASP A 82 -4.59 22.04 0.19
C ASP A 82 -3.79 21.18 -0.82
N VAL A 83 -4.18 19.92 -0.96
CA VAL A 83 -3.48 18.95 -1.81
C VAL A 83 -4.10 18.95 -3.21
N PRO A 84 -3.34 19.29 -4.27
CA PRO A 84 -3.83 19.16 -5.64
C PRO A 84 -3.99 17.67 -6.00
N ASP A 85 -4.87 17.36 -6.95
CA ASP A 85 -5.18 15.98 -7.34
C ASP A 85 -3.91 15.18 -7.71
N GLU A 86 -2.88 15.79 -8.28
CA GLU A 86 -1.62 15.12 -8.64
C GLU A 86 -0.75 14.71 -7.44
N GLN A 87 -0.97 15.28 -6.27
CA GLN A 87 -0.24 14.97 -5.03
C GLN A 87 -1.10 14.20 -4.03
N LEU A 88 -2.39 14.02 -4.34
CA LEU A 88 -3.30 13.26 -3.51
C LEU A 88 -2.80 11.82 -3.37
N LEU A 89 -2.82 11.30 -2.14
CA LEU A 89 -2.71 9.89 -1.86
C LEU A 89 -4.11 9.40 -1.46
N ILE A 90 -4.62 8.40 -2.19
CA ILE A 90 -5.92 7.79 -1.87
C ILE A 90 -5.69 6.59 -0.97
N THR A 91 -6.46 6.51 0.10
CA THR A 91 -6.38 5.46 1.12
C THR A 91 -7.70 4.71 1.24
N THR A 92 -7.65 3.39 1.39
CA THR A 92 -8.80 2.56 1.78
C THR A 92 -8.37 1.48 2.77
N ALA A 93 -9.28 1.08 3.65
CA ALA A 93 -9.11 -0.04 4.57
C ALA A 93 -10.19 -1.10 4.30
N HIS A 94 -9.81 -2.36 4.44
CA HIS A 94 -10.63 -3.52 4.10
C HIS A 94 -10.66 -4.49 5.31
N GLU A 95 -11.22 -4.03 6.43
CA GLU A 95 -11.18 -4.73 7.74
C GLU A 95 -12.02 -6.01 7.77
N ASP A 96 -13.23 -5.96 7.22
CA ASP A 96 -14.22 -7.05 7.27
C ASP A 96 -14.31 -7.87 5.97
N GLU A 97 -13.35 -7.70 5.06
CA GLU A 97 -13.33 -8.34 3.74
C GLU A 97 -12.30 -9.47 3.68
N GLU A 98 -12.53 -10.45 2.79
CA GLU A 98 -11.48 -11.41 2.47
C GLU A 98 -10.35 -10.74 1.67
N LEU A 99 -9.11 -11.23 1.80
CA LEU A 99 -7.97 -10.70 1.04
C LEU A 99 -8.22 -10.74 -0.48
N SER A 100 -8.93 -11.77 -0.95
CA SER A 100 -9.33 -11.91 -2.35
C SER A 100 -10.25 -10.77 -2.82
N GLU A 101 -11.14 -10.27 -1.96
CA GLU A 101 -12.03 -9.12 -2.24
C GLU A 101 -11.24 -7.82 -2.27
N ALA A 102 -10.31 -7.63 -1.33
CA ALA A 102 -9.37 -6.51 -1.31
C ALA A 102 -8.50 -6.46 -2.58
N PHE A 103 -7.98 -7.62 -3.03
CA PHE A 103 -7.25 -7.72 -4.29
C PHE A 103 -8.14 -7.46 -5.51
N TRP A 104 -9.38 -7.96 -5.51
CA TRP A 104 -10.35 -7.67 -6.56
C TRP A 104 -10.62 -6.16 -6.66
N TYR A 105 -10.86 -5.50 -5.53
CA TYR A 105 -11.04 -4.06 -5.47
C TYR A 105 -9.80 -3.34 -6.02
N ALA A 106 -8.61 -3.71 -5.55
CA ALA A 106 -7.36 -3.13 -6.00
C ALA A 106 -7.20 -3.24 -7.52
N ARG A 107 -7.59 -4.36 -8.14
CA ARG A 107 -7.42 -4.59 -9.58
C ARG A 107 -8.49 -3.90 -10.43
N HIS A 108 -9.74 -3.90 -9.97
CA HIS A 108 -10.88 -3.56 -10.82
C HIS A 108 -11.57 -2.24 -10.45
N ARG A 109 -11.32 -1.71 -9.25
CA ARG A 109 -12.02 -0.52 -8.71
C ARG A 109 -11.10 0.60 -8.26
N ALA A 110 -9.94 0.28 -7.70
CA ALA A 110 -9.00 1.29 -7.22
C ALA A 110 -8.50 2.14 -8.40
N ALA A 111 -8.76 3.44 -8.33
CA ALA A 111 -8.42 4.41 -9.37
C ALA A 111 -8.00 5.74 -8.72
N HIS A 112 -7.11 6.45 -9.40
CA HIS A 112 -6.64 7.77 -8.99
C HIS A 112 -7.13 8.83 -9.98
N PRO A 113 -7.62 10.01 -9.52
CA PRO A 113 -8.19 11.03 -10.40
C PRO A 113 -7.16 11.61 -11.38
N ALA A 114 -5.89 11.71 -10.96
CA ALA A 114 -4.83 12.33 -11.76
C ALA A 114 -3.81 11.34 -12.37
N HIS A 115 -3.75 10.08 -11.90
CA HIS A 115 -2.64 9.16 -12.22
C HIS A 115 -3.11 7.84 -12.81
N GLU A 116 -2.43 7.39 -13.87
CA GLU A 116 -2.58 6.02 -14.37
C GLU A 116 -1.65 5.08 -13.58
N LEU A 117 -2.22 4.32 -12.64
CA LEU A 117 -1.48 3.44 -11.74
C LEU A 117 -1.12 2.11 -12.45
N ARG A 118 0.07 2.04 -13.09
CA ARG A 118 0.51 0.86 -13.86
C ARG A 118 1.25 -0.19 -13.04
N GLU A 119 1.87 0.22 -11.95
CA GLU A 119 2.61 -0.65 -11.04
C GLU A 119 1.77 -0.88 -9.78
N THR A 120 1.72 -2.14 -9.31
CA THR A 120 1.15 -2.49 -8.02
C THR A 120 2.24 -3.12 -7.15
N LEU A 121 2.45 -2.54 -5.97
CA LEU A 121 3.26 -3.11 -4.91
C LEU A 121 2.35 -3.88 -3.95
N ILE A 122 2.61 -5.17 -3.76
CA ILE A 122 2.10 -5.92 -2.62
C ILE A 122 3.15 -5.78 -1.51
N LEU A 123 2.85 -4.94 -0.52
CA LEU A 123 3.66 -4.77 0.68
C LEU A 123 3.14 -5.73 1.74
N HIS A 124 3.90 -6.77 2.04
CA HIS A 124 3.50 -7.83 2.95
C HIS A 124 4.27 -7.72 4.27
N LEU A 125 3.58 -7.32 5.33
CA LEU A 125 4.10 -7.17 6.69
C LEU A 125 3.75 -8.40 7.51
N ALA A 126 4.69 -9.34 7.60
CA ALA A 126 4.46 -10.65 8.22
C ALA A 126 5.75 -11.27 8.77
N ASP A 127 5.62 -12.27 9.64
CA ASP A 127 6.77 -13.02 10.15
C ASP A 127 7.42 -13.91 9.08
N THR A 128 6.62 -14.42 8.13
CA THR A 128 7.07 -15.34 7.07
C THR A 128 6.58 -14.88 5.70
N PRO A 129 7.42 -14.88 4.66
CA PRO A 129 7.00 -14.47 3.31
C PRO A 129 6.02 -15.46 2.67
N ARG A 130 5.05 -14.94 1.92
CA ARG A 130 4.04 -15.71 1.13
C ARG A 130 3.97 -15.24 -0.34
N ARG A 131 5.13 -14.91 -0.93
CA ARG A 131 5.22 -14.29 -2.27
C ARG A 131 4.39 -14.98 -3.34
N GLU A 132 4.63 -16.29 -3.54
CA GLU A 132 4.01 -17.02 -4.65
C GLU A 132 2.49 -17.06 -4.53
N GLU A 133 1.99 -17.19 -3.29
CA GLU A 133 0.58 -17.22 -2.97
C GLU A 133 -0.07 -15.86 -3.21
N LEU A 134 0.45 -14.79 -2.61
CA LEU A 134 -0.13 -13.45 -2.74
C LEU A 134 -0.07 -12.92 -4.18
N GLU A 135 1.03 -13.17 -4.90
CA GLU A 135 1.11 -12.81 -6.31
C GLU A 135 0.14 -13.61 -7.17
N ALA A 136 -0.14 -14.88 -6.84
CA ALA A 136 -1.10 -15.70 -7.56
C ALA A 136 -2.53 -15.23 -7.28
N GLU A 137 -2.89 -15.05 -6.02
CA GLU A 137 -4.21 -14.59 -5.60
C GLU A 137 -4.54 -13.21 -6.20
N TYR A 138 -3.58 -12.27 -6.19
CA TYR A 138 -3.76 -10.98 -6.85
C TYR A 138 -3.97 -11.09 -8.38
N ARG A 139 -3.28 -12.05 -9.03
CA ARG A 139 -3.43 -12.27 -10.48
C ARG A 139 -4.79 -12.88 -10.85
N ASP A 140 -5.34 -13.70 -9.95
CA ASP A 140 -6.57 -14.44 -10.16
C ASP A 140 -7.83 -13.67 -9.72
N ALA A 141 -7.67 -12.59 -8.95
CA ALA A 141 -8.74 -11.66 -8.57
C ALA A 141 -9.35 -10.91 -9.77
#